data_AF-A0A318CTP6-F1
#
_entry.id   AF-A0A318CTP6-F1
#
_cell.length_a   1.000
_cell.length_b   1.000
_cell.length_c   1.000
_cell.angle_alpha   90.00
_cell.angle_beta   90.00
_cell.angle_gamma   90.00
#
_symmetry.space_group_name_H-M   'P 1'
#
loop_
_entity.id
_entity.type
_entity.pdbx_description
1 polymer ?
#
loop_
_entity_poly.entity_id
_entity_poly.type
_entity_poly.pdbx_seq_one_letter_code
_entity_poly.pdbx_strand_id
1 'polypeptide(L)'
;MTKKKVRKAQSRNKTQAVTQGNDKPVKSHSSSQASGRADAGPALSGGVMGWVDKVKSFLLEVRVEFDKITWPSRKEAIALTTAVLAITFFFTAYLGLVDISLTKFVSFLIY
;
A
#
# COMPACT_ATOMS: atom_id res chain seq x y z
N MET A 1 -41.40 -15.52 -29.76
CA MET A 1 -39.99 -15.13 -29.52
C MET A 1 -39.68 -13.90 -30.38
N THR A 2 -38.89 -12.93 -29.85
CA THR A 2 -38.52 -11.60 -30.42
C THR A 2 -39.59 -10.50 -30.19
N LYS A 3 -39.32 -9.25 -29.73
CA LYS A 3 -38.25 -8.27 -30.05
C LYS A 3 -38.03 -7.20 -28.94
N LYS A 4 -36.82 -6.61 -28.98
CA LYS A 4 -36.26 -5.47 -28.22
C LYS A 4 -37.01 -4.14 -28.33
N LYS A 5 -36.62 -3.19 -27.44
CA LYS A 5 -36.70 -1.70 -27.49
C LYS A 5 -38.08 -1.11 -27.17
N VAL A 6 -38.17 -0.31 -26.10
CA VAL A 6 -38.34 1.16 -26.16
C VAL A 6 -38.12 1.72 -24.74
N ARG A 7 -37.17 2.66 -24.62
CA ARG A 7 -36.97 3.53 -23.46
C ARG A 7 -37.95 4.71 -23.55
N LYS A 8 -38.25 5.34 -22.40
CA LYS A 8 -38.54 6.80 -22.26
C LYS A 8 -40.01 7.24 -22.40
N ALA A 9 -40.81 7.16 -21.34
CA ALA A 9 -42.08 7.91 -21.25
C ALA A 9 -42.70 8.12 -19.84
N GLN A 10 -41.99 7.92 -18.72
CA GLN A 10 -42.60 8.14 -17.38
C GLN A 10 -41.70 8.97 -16.47
N SER A 11 -41.48 10.20 -16.91
CA SER A 11 -41.22 11.34 -16.03
C SER A 11 -42.42 12.27 -16.19
N ARG A 12 -42.88 12.84 -15.07
CA ARG A 12 -43.96 13.83 -14.86
C ARG A 12 -45.19 13.26 -14.13
N ASN A 13 -45.52 13.94 -13.04
CA ASN A 13 -46.83 14.00 -12.40
C ASN A 13 -47.12 13.12 -11.19
N LYS A 14 -46.28 13.20 -10.15
CA LYS A 14 -46.83 13.21 -8.79
C LYS A 14 -46.11 14.22 -7.90
N THR A 15 -46.59 15.44 -8.03
CA THR A 15 -46.26 16.59 -7.20
C THR A 15 -47.00 16.48 -5.86
N GLN A 16 -46.35 16.98 -4.80
CA GLN A 16 -46.90 17.55 -3.55
C GLN A 16 -47.35 16.58 -2.44
N ALA A 17 -46.65 16.61 -1.30
CA ALA A 17 -47.07 17.33 -0.08
C ALA A 17 -46.12 16.99 1.09
N VAL A 18 -45.46 18.00 1.67
CA VAL A 18 -45.40 18.29 3.13
C VAL A 18 -44.38 19.40 3.36
N THR A 19 -44.91 20.48 3.92
CA THR A 19 -44.29 21.72 4.38
C THR A 19 -43.48 21.50 5.67
N GLN A 20 -42.24 22.01 5.72
CA GLN A 20 -41.71 22.63 6.94
C GLN A 20 -40.63 23.65 6.58
N GLY A 21 -40.88 24.91 6.95
CA GLY A 21 -39.91 25.99 6.84
C GLY A 21 -39.09 26.18 8.12
N ASN A 22 -38.00 26.92 7.93
CA ASN A 22 -37.55 28.05 8.74
C ASN A 22 -36.46 27.87 9.83
N ASP A 23 -35.35 28.56 9.56
CA ASP A 23 -34.45 29.34 10.44
C ASP A 23 -33.59 28.70 11.54
N LYS A 24 -32.27 28.59 11.28
CA LYS A 24 -31.21 29.08 12.18
C LYS A 24 -29.99 29.60 11.39
N PRO A 25 -29.50 30.83 11.65
CA PRO A 25 -28.31 31.38 10.99
C PRO A 25 -27.04 30.82 11.65
N VAL A 26 -26.20 30.13 10.87
CA VAL A 26 -24.87 29.76 11.33
C VAL A 26 -24.00 31.02 11.33
N LYS A 27 -23.79 31.57 12.52
CA LYS A 27 -22.93 32.72 12.80
C LYS A 27 -21.53 32.50 12.24
N SER A 28 -21.04 33.53 11.56
CA SER A 28 -19.64 33.72 11.21
C SER A 28 -18.79 33.83 12.49
N HIS A 29 -17.77 33.00 12.60
CA HIS A 29 -16.61 33.33 13.44
C HIS A 29 -15.48 33.79 12.53
N SER A 30 -15.45 35.11 12.30
CA SER A 30 -14.21 35.82 12.06
C SER A 30 -13.64 36.20 13.42
N SER A 31 -12.47 35.65 13.75
CA SER A 31 -11.49 36.23 14.66
C SER A 31 -10.25 35.35 14.58
N SER A 32 -9.30 35.69 13.70
CA SER A 32 -8.08 36.36 14.15
C SER A 32 -7.31 35.54 15.19
N GLN A 33 -6.47 34.62 14.73
CA GLN A 33 -5.27 34.29 15.51
C GLN A 33 -4.06 34.73 14.70
N ALA A 34 -3.77 36.02 14.86
CA ALA A 34 -2.50 36.60 14.52
C ALA A 34 -1.45 36.13 15.55
N SER A 35 -0.29 35.75 15.02
CA SER A 35 1.04 36.07 15.56
C SER A 35 1.30 35.82 17.05
N GLY A 36 1.86 34.65 17.35
CA GLY A 36 2.92 34.52 18.35
C GLY A 36 4.22 34.14 17.63
N ARG A 37 5.07 35.11 17.34
CA ARG A 37 6.50 34.89 17.09
C ARG A 37 7.21 34.94 18.45
N ALA A 38 8.34 34.23 18.52
CA ALA A 38 9.18 33.91 19.69
C ALA A 38 8.65 32.64 20.39
N ASP A 39 9.39 31.53 20.42
CA ASP A 39 10.81 31.49 20.79
C ASP A 39 11.67 30.64 19.84
N ALA A 40 12.61 31.31 19.16
CA ALA A 40 13.85 30.66 18.75
C ALA A 40 14.83 30.83 19.90
N GLY A 41 15.14 29.73 20.59
CA GLY A 41 16.24 29.62 21.53
C GLY A 41 17.06 28.37 21.21
N PRO A 42 18.38 28.46 20.96
CA PRO A 42 19.19 27.36 20.49
C PRO A 42 19.67 26.51 21.67
N ALA A 43 18.93 25.44 21.99
CA ALA A 43 19.42 24.47 22.96
C ALA A 43 20.36 23.47 22.27
N LEU A 44 21.62 23.87 22.10
CA LEU A 44 22.76 23.00 21.80
C LEU A 44 23.06 22.06 22.99
N SER A 45 22.09 21.24 23.38
CA SER A 45 22.23 20.23 24.44
C SER A 45 21.54 18.92 24.02
N GLY A 46 21.66 18.56 22.75
CA GLY A 46 21.21 17.28 22.22
C GLY A 46 22.31 16.22 22.28
N GLY A 47 22.98 16.05 23.42
CA GLY A 47 23.76 14.83 23.66
C GLY A 47 22.82 13.62 23.59
N VAL A 48 23.31 12.50 23.06
CA VAL A 48 22.70 11.16 22.87
C VAL A 48 21.17 11.00 23.05
N MET A 49 20.60 11.42 24.19
CA MET A 49 19.16 11.50 24.46
C MET A 49 18.37 12.20 23.33
N GLY A 50 18.81 13.37 22.88
CA GLY A 50 18.12 14.10 21.79
C GLY A 50 18.25 13.45 20.40
N TRP A 51 19.21 12.54 20.23
CA TRP A 51 19.34 11.71 19.03
C TRP A 51 18.44 10.47 19.12
N VAL A 52 18.31 9.87 20.30
CA VAL A 52 17.37 8.75 20.55
C VAL A 52 15.92 9.18 20.31
N ASP A 53 15.53 10.38 20.76
CA ASP A 53 14.18 10.90 20.54
C ASP A 53 13.88 11.15 19.05
N LYS A 54 14.88 11.61 18.29
CA LYS A 54 14.78 11.74 16.83
C LYS A 54 14.63 10.38 16.17
N VAL A 55 15.50 9.41 16.48
CA VAL A 55 15.44 8.04 15.91
C VAL A 55 14.11 7.37 16.22
N LYS A 56 13.59 7.51 17.45
CA LYS A 56 12.28 6.98 17.83
C LYS A 56 11.15 7.60 17.00
N SER A 57 11.23 8.91 16.75
CA SER A 57 10.26 9.63 15.90
C SER A 57 10.34 9.17 14.44
N PHE A 58 11.56 9.02 13.88
CA PHE A 58 11.78 8.48 12.53
C PHE A 58 11.24 7.05 12.37
N LEU A 59 11.46 6.17 13.34
CA LEU A 59 10.94 4.79 13.27
C LEU A 59 9.41 4.73 13.29
N LEU A 60 8.76 5.67 14.00
CA LEU A 60 7.29 5.78 13.98
C LEU A 60 6.78 6.27 12.63
N GLU A 61 7.40 7.29 12.04
CA GLU A 61 7.09 7.73 10.67
C GLU A 61 7.33 6.62 9.64
N VAL A 62 8.46 5.92 9.73
CA VAL A 62 8.78 4.79 8.85
C VAL A 62 7.75 3.69 8.98
N ARG A 63 7.30 3.34 10.19
CA ARG A 63 6.26 2.32 10.37
C ARG A 63 4.94 2.73 9.70
N VAL A 64 4.54 3.99 9.82
CA VAL A 64 3.32 4.52 9.18
C VAL A 64 3.44 4.48 7.65
N GLU A 65 4.62 4.79 7.11
CA GLU A 65 4.89 4.74 5.67
C GLU A 65 5.03 3.30 5.14
N PHE A 66 5.58 2.39 5.95
CA PHE A 66 5.63 0.96 5.65
C PHE A 66 4.24 0.32 5.62
N ASP A 67 3.29 0.83 6.38
CA ASP A 67 1.89 0.37 6.35
C ASP A 67 1.16 0.81 5.06
N LYS A 68 1.66 1.86 4.39
CA LYS A 68 1.22 2.26 3.04
C LYS A 68 1.81 1.36 1.95
N ILE A 69 2.85 0.58 2.26
CA ILE A 69 3.36 -0.42 1.34
C ILE A 69 2.30 -1.52 1.30
N THR A 70 1.60 -1.60 0.17
CA THR A 70 0.68 -2.67 -0.17
C THR A 70 1.45 -3.99 -0.22
N TRP A 71 1.69 -4.60 0.93
CA TRP A 71 2.28 -5.92 1.00
C TRP A 71 1.31 -6.89 0.34
N PRO A 72 1.81 -7.70 -0.63
CA PRO A 72 0.99 -8.68 -1.30
C PRO A 72 0.31 -9.57 -0.26
N SER A 73 -0.93 -9.99 -0.56
CA SER A 73 -1.69 -10.87 0.30
C SER A 73 -0.82 -12.07 0.69
N ARG A 74 -0.79 -12.44 1.97
CA ARG A 74 0.08 -13.54 2.46
C ARG A 74 -0.07 -14.83 1.64
N LYS A 75 -1.27 -15.06 1.09
CA LYS A 75 -1.56 -16.20 0.22
C LYS A 75 -0.81 -16.13 -1.11
N GLU A 76 -0.75 -14.95 -1.72
CA GLU A 76 -0.03 -14.72 -2.98
C GLU A 76 1.48 -14.82 -2.75
N ALA A 77 1.98 -14.22 -1.66
CA ALA A 77 3.40 -14.33 -1.30
C ALA A 77 3.83 -15.80 -1.15
N ILE A 78 3.05 -16.60 -0.42
CA ILE A 78 3.33 -18.04 -0.24
C ILE A 78 3.23 -18.79 -1.57
N ALA A 79 2.23 -18.48 -2.41
CA ALA A 79 2.07 -19.13 -3.71
C ALA A 79 3.30 -18.85 -4.60
N LEU A 80 3.76 -17.60 -4.64
CA LEU A 80 4.93 -17.19 -5.42
C LEU A 80 6.21 -17.84 -4.91
N THR A 81 6.44 -17.85 -3.59
CA THR A 81 7.64 -18.52 -3.02
C THR A 81 7.59 -20.04 -3.26
N THR A 82 6.41 -20.65 -3.19
CA THR A 82 6.25 -22.09 -3.45
C THR A 82 6.54 -22.42 -4.91
N ALA A 83 6.06 -21.59 -5.84
CA ALA A 83 6.36 -21.76 -7.26
C ALA A 83 7.87 -21.63 -7.54
N VAL A 84 8.55 -20.67 -6.91
CA VAL A 84 10.02 -20.50 -7.02
C VAL A 84 10.75 -21.73 -6.47
N LEU A 85 10.33 -22.26 -5.31
CA LEU A 85 10.92 -23.48 -4.78
C LEU A 85 10.77 -24.68 -5.72
N ALA A 86 9.59 -24.84 -6.33
CA ALA A 86 9.34 -25.92 -7.27
C ALA A 86 10.24 -25.83 -8.52
N ILE A 87 10.37 -24.64 -9.11
CA ILE A 87 11.21 -24.46 -10.30
C ILE A 87 12.71 -24.58 -9.99
N THR A 88 13.16 -24.11 -8.82
CA THR A 88 14.56 -24.30 -8.38
C THR A 88 14.85 -25.78 -8.12
N PHE A 89 13.93 -26.55 -7.54
CA PHE A 89 14.07 -28.00 -7.43
C PHE A 89 14.23 -28.68 -8.79
N PHE A 90 13.45 -28.25 -9.79
CA PHE A 90 13.58 -28.77 -11.15
C PHE A 90 14.95 -28.44 -11.77
N PHE A 91 15.40 -27.18 -11.67
CA PHE A 91 16.70 -26.78 -12.21
C PHE A 91 17.88 -27.43 -11.48
N THR A 92 17.82 -27.60 -10.17
CA THR A 92 18.89 -28.27 -9.40
C THR A 92 19.01 -29.74 -9.79
N ALA A 93 17.89 -30.45 -9.98
CA ALA A 93 17.89 -31.81 -10.50
C ALA A 93 18.46 -31.88 -11.93
N TYR A 94 18.05 -30.94 -12.80
CA TYR A 94 18.56 -30.87 -14.18
C TYR A 94 20.07 -30.59 -14.22
N LEU A 95 20.52 -29.55 -13.53
CA LEU A 95 21.94 -29.18 -13.47
C LEU A 95 22.76 -30.32 -12.87
N GLY A 96 22.35 -30.88 -11.73
CA GLY A 96 23.07 -32.01 -11.12
C GLY A 96 23.20 -33.22 -12.06
N LEU A 97 22.17 -33.51 -12.87
CA LEU A 97 22.26 -34.55 -13.89
C LEU A 97 23.25 -34.17 -15.00
N VAL A 98 23.23 -32.93 -15.46
CA VAL A 98 24.15 -32.41 -16.48
C VAL A 98 25.60 -32.42 -15.98
N ASP A 99 25.85 -32.02 -14.73
CA ASP A 99 27.17 -32.02 -14.10
C ASP A 99 27.77 -33.44 -14.03
N ILE A 100 26.95 -34.44 -13.66
CA ILE A 100 27.35 -35.85 -13.66
C ILE A 100 27.58 -36.34 -15.08
N SER A 101 26.70 -35.97 -16.01
CA SER A 101 26.77 -36.37 -17.41
C SER A 101 28.05 -35.87 -18.06
N LEU A 102 28.42 -34.59 -17.83
CA LEU A 102 29.67 -34.03 -18.34
C LEU A 102 30.90 -34.75 -17.77
N THR A 103 30.93 -35.02 -16.47
CA THR A 103 32.07 -35.71 -15.83
C THR A 103 32.27 -37.11 -16.43
N LYS A 104 31.16 -37.84 -16.65
CA LYS A 104 31.16 -39.15 -17.30
C LYS A 104 31.60 -39.06 -18.76
N PHE A 105 31.10 -38.05 -19.49
CA PHE A 105 31.40 -37.84 -20.90
C PHE A 105 32.86 -37.46 -21.13
N VAL A 106 33.42 -36.55 -20.32
CA VAL A 106 34.83 -36.16 -20.37
C VAL A 106 35.74 -37.34 -19.97
N SER A 107 35.38 -38.11 -18.95
CA SER A 107 36.14 -39.31 -18.56
C SER A 107 36.16 -40.37 -19.66
N PHE A 108 35.05 -40.55 -20.38
CA PHE A 108 34.98 -41.43 -21.54
C PHE A 108 35.81 -40.93 -22.73
N LEU A 109 36.02 -39.61 -22.84
CA LEU A 109 36.77 -39.02 -23.95
C LEU A 109 38.28 -39.01 -23.70
N ILE A 110 38.71 -38.96 -22.43
CA ILE A 110 40.13 -38.98 -22.03
C ILE A 110 40.73 -40.39 -21.95
N TYR A 111 39.88 -41.41 -21.79
CA TYR A 111 40.24 -42.82 -21.72
C TYR A 111 40.14 -43.47 -23.10
#